data_AF-A0A1Y4G9H9-F1
#
_entry.id   AF-A0A1Y4G9H9-F1
#
_cell.length_a   1.000
_cell.length_b   1.000
_cell.length_c   1.000
_cell.angle_alpha   90.00
_cell.angle_beta   90.00
_cell.angle_gamma   90.00
#
_symmetry.space_group_name_H-M   'P 1'
#
loop_
_entity.id
_entity.type
_entity.pdbx_description
1 polymer ?
#
loop_
_entity_poly.entity_id
_entity_poly.type
_entity_poly.pdbx_seq_one_letter_code
_entity_poly.pdbx_strand_id
1 'polypeptide(L)'
;MVAKRPVKWNTSLAAKALAVGCASCLVVGCIGIGIASAGVAADSDVDSFGIDMTRIENDEAASDPEPSEEASREANVLASASVRDISQGIAAIEEEEEAARIAAEEAARAEEEARIAAAEAAKARQQAQAAREAAADALAGLPDVDWSVGEEEFVSAWTARIDAYLAGSPLAGQGKTFAEAAWNNGVDPRWSPAISNTESSKGAHCFAPYNAWGWGGSGWSSWEEAINAHVAGLASSYGYSITYASATKYCPPNADHWFSATLSQMKLI
;
A
#
# COMPACT_ATOMS: atom_id res chain seq x y z
N MET A 1 29.27 32.07 -37.87
CA MET A 1 29.06 30.64 -38.18
C MET A 1 29.68 29.84 -37.05
N VAL A 2 28.86 29.34 -36.13
CA VAL A 2 29.33 28.54 -34.97
C VAL A 2 29.21 27.08 -35.35
N ALA A 3 30.34 26.38 -35.41
CA ALA A 3 30.40 24.96 -35.72
C ALA A 3 29.75 24.14 -34.59
N LYS A 4 28.64 23.44 -34.88
CA LYS A 4 28.07 22.44 -33.98
C LYS A 4 29.04 21.26 -33.86
N ARG A 5 29.42 20.89 -32.63
CA ARG A 5 30.26 19.72 -32.36
C ARG A 5 29.41 18.45 -32.56
N PRO A 6 29.93 17.39 -33.23
CA PRO A 6 29.22 16.13 -33.33
C PRO A 6 29.19 15.43 -31.97
N VAL A 7 27.99 15.09 -31.51
CA VAL A 7 27.76 14.25 -30.33
C VAL A 7 28.04 12.79 -30.72
N LYS A 8 29.03 12.18 -30.07
CA LYS A 8 29.34 10.75 -30.23
C LYS A 8 28.36 9.93 -29.39
N TRP A 9 27.55 9.12 -30.05
CA TRP A 9 26.72 8.11 -29.40
C TRP A 9 27.57 6.87 -29.16
N ASN A 10 27.82 6.54 -27.89
CA ASN A 10 28.52 5.32 -27.51
C ASN A 10 27.54 4.15 -27.52
N THR A 11 27.58 3.33 -28.57
CA THR A 11 26.90 2.03 -28.62
C THR A 11 27.71 1.02 -27.80
N SER A 12 27.29 0.75 -26.56
CA SER A 12 27.92 -0.32 -25.77
C SER A 12 27.23 -1.65 -26.05
N LEU A 13 28.07 -2.62 -26.41
CA LEU A 13 27.79 -3.97 -26.81
C LEU A 13 26.94 -4.78 -25.82
N ALA A 14 26.12 -5.64 -26.42
CA ALA A 14 25.55 -6.84 -25.83
C ALA A 14 26.62 -7.77 -25.22
N ALA A 15 26.37 -8.26 -24.02
CA ALA A 15 27.03 -9.43 -23.46
C ALA A 15 25.99 -10.36 -22.82
N LYS A 16 25.98 -11.59 -23.33
CA LYS A 16 25.17 -12.74 -22.90
C LYS A 16 25.76 -13.40 -21.64
N ALA A 17 24.96 -14.32 -21.05
CA ALA A 17 25.25 -15.36 -20.04
C ALA A 17 24.83 -14.94 -18.60
N LEU A 18 24.13 -15.74 -17.79
CA LEU A 18 24.15 -17.19 -17.64
C LEU A 18 22.87 -17.71 -16.96
N ALA A 19 22.48 -18.93 -17.31
CA ALA A 19 21.42 -19.72 -16.69
C ALA A 19 21.82 -20.30 -15.32
N VAL A 20 20.91 -20.22 -14.35
CA VAL A 20 20.81 -21.06 -13.14
C VAL A 20 19.32 -21.02 -12.78
N GLY A 21 18.56 -22.07 -12.53
CA GLY A 21 18.82 -23.46 -12.20
C GLY A 21 17.52 -23.91 -11.52
N CYS A 22 16.76 -24.76 -12.20
CA CYS A 22 15.44 -25.24 -11.79
C CYS A 22 15.55 -26.08 -10.50
N ALA A 23 14.77 -25.77 -9.47
CA ALA A 23 14.56 -26.67 -8.33
C ALA A 23 13.08 -26.64 -7.91
N SER A 24 12.44 -27.77 -8.19
CA SER A 24 11.06 -28.12 -7.96
C SER A 24 10.80 -28.39 -6.47
N CYS A 25 9.69 -27.88 -5.93
CA CYS A 25 9.00 -28.46 -4.77
C CYS A 25 7.49 -28.33 -4.97
N LEU A 26 6.88 -29.39 -5.51
CA LEU A 26 5.44 -29.59 -5.49
C LEU A 26 5.05 -30.03 -4.07
N VAL A 27 4.30 -29.20 -3.34
CA VAL A 27 3.52 -29.68 -2.19
C VAL A 27 2.06 -29.73 -2.60
N VAL A 28 1.64 -30.94 -2.93
CA VAL A 28 0.25 -31.37 -3.07
C VAL A 28 -0.34 -31.48 -1.67
N GLY A 29 -1.49 -30.84 -1.46
CA GLY A 29 -2.25 -30.93 -0.22
C GLY A 29 -3.71 -30.58 -0.45
N CYS A 30 -4.44 -31.47 -1.13
CA CYS A 30 -5.89 -31.45 -1.18
C CYS A 30 -6.45 -32.13 0.08
N ILE A 31 -7.10 -31.37 0.95
CA ILE A 31 -8.14 -31.84 1.89
C ILE A 31 -9.20 -30.74 1.82
N GLY A 32 -10.40 -30.93 1.28
CA GLY A 32 -11.36 -31.98 1.57
C GLY A 32 -12.57 -31.30 2.22
N ILE A 33 -13.63 -31.11 1.43
CA ILE A 33 -14.84 -30.37 1.74
C ILE A 33 -15.71 -31.12 2.77
N GLY A 34 -16.16 -30.40 3.81
CA GLY A 34 -17.53 -30.40 4.36
C GLY A 34 -17.99 -31.56 5.26
N ILE A 35 -18.66 -31.24 6.38
CA ILE A 35 -20.04 -31.69 6.72
C ILE A 35 -20.63 -30.90 7.92
N ALA A 36 -21.89 -30.49 7.74
CA ALA A 36 -23.03 -30.17 8.66
C ALA A 36 -22.76 -29.59 10.07
N SER A 37 -23.34 -28.49 10.57
CA SER A 37 -24.73 -27.97 10.58
C SER A 37 -25.80 -28.94 11.10
N ALA A 38 -26.07 -28.88 12.40
CA ALA A 38 -27.39 -29.05 13.00
C ALA A 38 -27.36 -28.48 14.43
N GLY A 39 -28.24 -27.50 14.70
CA GLY A 39 -28.55 -27.06 16.06
C GLY A 39 -29.57 -27.99 16.70
N VAL A 40 -29.55 -28.07 18.03
CA VAL A 40 -30.71 -28.38 18.86
C VAL A 40 -30.60 -27.50 20.11
N ALA A 41 -31.68 -26.77 20.38
CA ALA A 41 -31.94 -26.02 21.59
C ALA A 41 -32.81 -26.86 22.53
N ALA A 42 -32.60 -26.65 23.85
CA ALA A 42 -33.52 -26.92 24.98
C ALA A 42 -34.00 -28.39 25.13
N ASP A 43 -34.42 -28.91 26.28
CA ASP A 43 -34.95 -28.32 27.51
C ASP A 43 -34.77 -29.34 28.66
N SER A 44 -34.97 -28.83 29.89
CA SER A 44 -35.36 -29.47 31.15
C SER A 44 -35.39 -31.00 31.27
N ASP A 45 -34.79 -31.51 32.35
CA ASP A 45 -35.54 -32.41 33.23
C ASP A 45 -34.98 -32.41 34.66
N VAL A 46 -35.94 -32.35 35.58
CA VAL A 46 -35.82 -32.28 37.02
C VAL A 46 -36.02 -33.69 37.60
N ASP A 47 -35.53 -33.86 38.83
CA ASP A 47 -35.92 -34.86 39.84
C ASP A 47 -35.22 -36.24 39.92
N SER A 48 -34.41 -36.35 40.99
CA SER A 48 -34.69 -37.19 42.18
C SER A 48 -33.84 -38.46 42.42
N PHE A 49 -33.68 -38.72 43.73
CA PHE A 49 -33.04 -39.84 44.46
C PHE A 49 -31.51 -39.72 44.63
N GLY A 50 -30.91 -39.56 45.81
CA GLY A 50 -31.30 -39.70 47.21
C GLY A 50 -30.09 -40.23 48.01
N ILE A 51 -30.04 -40.01 49.33
CA ILE A 51 -29.06 -40.53 50.34
C ILE A 51 -27.79 -39.64 50.48
N ASP A 52 -27.30 -39.20 51.65
CA ASP A 52 -27.56 -39.48 53.06
C ASP A 52 -27.28 -38.22 53.92
N MET A 53 -27.98 -38.07 55.03
CA MET A 53 -27.79 -37.01 56.01
C MET A 53 -27.47 -37.67 57.36
N THR A 54 -26.18 -37.77 57.71
CA THR A 54 -25.79 -38.13 59.08
C THR A 54 -25.73 -36.88 59.95
N ARG A 55 -26.89 -36.62 60.55
CA ARG A 55 -27.17 -35.87 61.78
C ARG A 55 -26.39 -36.48 62.95
N ILE A 56 -25.58 -35.67 63.65
CA ILE A 56 -25.19 -35.93 65.04
C ILE A 56 -26.06 -35.03 65.91
N GLU A 57 -26.98 -35.66 66.65
CA GLU A 57 -27.66 -35.07 67.80
C GLU A 57 -26.77 -35.22 69.03
N ASN A 58 -26.75 -34.17 69.85
CA ASN A 58 -26.53 -34.32 71.28
C ASN A 58 -27.43 -33.30 72.00
N ASP A 59 -28.59 -33.78 72.46
CA ASP A 59 -29.35 -33.26 73.61
C ASP A 59 -28.46 -33.37 74.87
N GLU A 60 -28.62 -32.66 75.99
CA GLU A 60 -29.63 -31.77 76.55
C GLU A 60 -28.92 -31.03 77.71
N ALA A 61 -29.42 -29.85 78.10
CA ALA A 61 -29.71 -29.46 79.50
C ALA A 61 -29.56 -27.96 79.73
N ALA A 62 -30.70 -27.36 80.10
CA ALA A 62 -30.91 -25.97 80.43
C ALA A 62 -30.04 -25.44 81.58
N SER A 63 -29.61 -24.19 81.48
CA SER A 63 -29.63 -23.23 82.60
C SER A 63 -29.43 -21.81 82.05
N ASP A 64 -30.47 -20.98 82.15
CA ASP A 64 -30.34 -19.51 82.12
C ASP A 64 -29.45 -19.08 83.30
N PRO A 65 -28.54 -18.10 83.12
CA PRO A 65 -28.96 -16.73 83.34
C PRO A 65 -28.29 -15.68 82.43
N GLU A 66 -29.08 -14.78 81.85
CA GLU A 66 -28.65 -13.41 81.53
C GLU A 66 -28.18 -12.67 82.82
N PRO A 67 -27.37 -11.58 82.79
CA PRO A 67 -27.08 -10.74 81.62
C PRO A 67 -25.60 -10.29 81.47
N SER A 68 -25.21 -9.91 80.26
CA SER A 68 -24.37 -8.71 80.05
C SER A 68 -24.49 -8.19 78.62
N GLU A 69 -25.15 -7.05 78.46
CA GLU A 69 -25.34 -6.35 77.18
C GLU A 69 -24.04 -5.75 76.59
N GLU A 70 -22.87 -6.03 77.16
CA GLU A 70 -21.60 -5.45 76.71
C GLU A 70 -20.82 -6.41 75.80
N ALA A 71 -20.93 -7.73 76.02
CA ALA A 71 -20.30 -8.74 75.15
C ALA A 71 -21.04 -8.94 73.81
N SER A 72 -22.37 -8.80 73.79
CA SER A 72 -23.18 -8.91 72.57
C SER A 72 -23.07 -7.68 71.67
N ARG A 73 -22.77 -6.50 72.24
CA ARG A 73 -22.50 -5.28 71.47
C ARG A 73 -21.10 -5.30 70.86
N GLU A 74 -20.08 -5.80 71.56
CA GLU A 74 -18.73 -5.94 71.00
C GLU A 74 -18.64 -7.03 69.91
N ALA A 75 -19.30 -8.18 70.10
CA ALA A 75 -19.37 -9.23 69.07
C ALA A 75 -20.13 -8.78 67.80
N ASN A 76 -21.20 -7.99 67.95
CA ASN A 76 -21.97 -7.45 66.83
C ASN A 76 -21.25 -6.28 66.11
N VAL A 77 -20.45 -5.49 66.83
CA VAL A 77 -19.61 -4.44 66.22
C VAL A 77 -18.44 -5.04 65.45
N LEU A 78 -17.78 -6.09 65.96
CA LEU A 78 -16.72 -6.82 65.23
C LEU A 78 -17.27 -7.62 64.04
N ALA A 79 -18.44 -8.25 64.17
CA ALA A 79 -19.11 -8.94 63.06
C ALA A 79 -19.58 -7.96 61.97
N SER A 80 -20.13 -6.79 62.34
CA SER A 80 -20.56 -5.78 61.37
C SER A 80 -19.41 -4.99 60.73
N ALA A 81 -18.26 -4.84 61.41
CA ALA A 81 -17.04 -4.26 60.83
C ALA A 81 -16.37 -5.24 59.84
N SER A 82 -16.26 -6.53 60.19
CA SER A 82 -15.68 -7.56 59.31
C SER A 82 -16.55 -7.86 58.08
N VAL A 83 -17.88 -7.83 58.18
CA VAL A 83 -18.79 -8.00 57.03
C VAL A 83 -18.73 -6.81 56.05
N ARG A 84 -18.51 -5.58 56.55
CA ARG A 84 -18.35 -4.38 55.69
C ARG A 84 -17.00 -4.37 54.96
N ASP A 85 -15.95 -4.90 55.57
CA ASP A 85 -14.59 -4.98 55.00
C ASP A 85 -14.49 -6.06 53.90
N ILE A 86 -15.13 -7.23 54.10
CA ILE A 86 -15.21 -8.28 53.07
C ILE A 86 -16.05 -7.82 51.86
N SER A 87 -17.11 -7.05 52.09
CA SER A 87 -17.95 -6.53 51.00
C SER A 87 -17.21 -5.52 50.11
N GLN A 88 -16.33 -4.69 50.69
CA GLN A 88 -15.45 -3.79 49.92
C GLN A 88 -14.36 -4.56 49.17
N GLY A 89 -13.79 -5.62 49.77
CA GLY A 89 -12.83 -6.50 49.11
C GLY A 89 -13.41 -7.25 47.91
N ILE A 90 -14.66 -7.71 47.98
CA ILE A 90 -15.34 -8.40 46.87
C ILE A 90 -15.60 -7.45 45.69
N ALA A 91 -16.06 -6.23 45.96
CA ALA A 91 -16.30 -5.24 44.92
C ALA A 91 -14.99 -4.82 44.19
N ALA A 92 -13.89 -4.71 44.92
CA ALA A 92 -12.58 -4.41 44.33
C ALA A 92 -12.06 -5.55 43.43
N ILE A 93 -12.33 -6.81 43.80
CA ILE A 93 -11.94 -7.98 42.99
C ILE A 93 -12.77 -8.07 41.71
N GLU A 94 -14.07 -7.79 41.77
CA GLU A 94 -14.97 -7.81 40.60
C GLU A 94 -14.62 -6.70 39.60
N GLU A 95 -14.27 -5.51 40.08
CA GLU A 95 -13.80 -4.40 39.24
C GLU A 95 -12.45 -4.72 38.56
N GLU A 96 -11.53 -5.38 39.27
CA GLU A 96 -10.25 -5.83 38.70
C GLU A 96 -10.45 -6.92 37.63
N GLU A 97 -11.35 -7.87 37.87
CA GLU A 97 -11.65 -8.95 36.91
C GLU A 97 -12.39 -8.43 35.66
N GLU A 98 -13.32 -7.49 35.82
CA GLU A 98 -13.98 -6.82 34.70
C GLU A 98 -12.99 -5.94 33.91
N ALA A 99 -12.10 -5.21 34.58
CA ALA A 99 -11.03 -4.46 33.93
C ALA A 99 -10.07 -5.40 33.16
N ALA A 100 -9.73 -6.56 33.73
CA ALA A 100 -8.90 -7.56 33.06
C ALA A 100 -9.58 -8.16 31.83
N ARG A 101 -10.90 -8.41 31.89
CA ARG A 101 -11.70 -8.90 30.75
C ARG A 101 -11.76 -7.86 29.62
N ILE A 102 -12.00 -6.60 29.96
CA ILE A 102 -12.03 -5.50 28.98
C ILE A 102 -10.65 -5.34 28.34
N ALA A 103 -9.58 -5.35 29.14
CA ALA A 103 -8.22 -5.26 28.63
C ALA A 103 -7.85 -6.44 27.70
N ALA A 104 -8.30 -7.66 28.03
CA ALA A 104 -8.10 -8.83 27.18
C ALA A 104 -8.89 -8.76 25.87
N GLU A 105 -10.13 -8.25 25.88
CA GLU A 105 -10.93 -8.04 24.67
C GLU A 105 -10.32 -6.96 23.76
N GLU A 106 -9.88 -5.83 24.34
CA GLU A 106 -9.22 -4.76 23.60
C GLU A 106 -7.89 -5.24 23.00
N ALA A 107 -7.12 -6.03 23.75
CA ALA A 107 -5.90 -6.65 23.23
C ALA A 107 -6.20 -7.60 22.06
N ALA A 108 -7.23 -8.45 22.17
CA ALA A 108 -7.63 -9.35 21.08
C ALA A 108 -8.10 -8.59 19.83
N ARG A 109 -8.82 -7.47 20.01
CA ARG A 109 -9.23 -6.59 18.90
C ARG A 109 -8.02 -5.93 18.23
N ALA A 110 -7.07 -5.43 19.03
CA ALA A 110 -5.85 -4.82 18.52
C ALA A 110 -4.98 -5.84 17.75
N GLU A 111 -4.90 -7.09 18.21
CA GLU A 111 -4.20 -8.16 17.49
C GLU A 111 -4.88 -8.51 16.16
N GLU A 112 -6.22 -8.58 16.14
CA GLU A 112 -6.97 -8.82 14.90
C GLU A 112 -6.78 -7.68 13.89
N GLU A 113 -6.90 -6.43 14.34
CA GLU A 113 -6.64 -5.25 13.51
C GLU A 113 -5.20 -5.23 12.98
N ALA A 114 -4.22 -5.56 13.82
CA ALA A 114 -2.83 -5.68 13.40
C ALA A 114 -2.63 -6.78 12.36
N ARG A 115 -3.33 -7.91 12.47
CA ARG A 115 -3.28 -9.01 11.49
C ARG A 115 -3.90 -8.60 10.16
N ILE A 116 -5.04 -7.92 10.19
CA ILE A 116 -5.69 -7.38 8.97
C ILE A 116 -4.77 -6.36 8.31
N ALA A 117 -4.23 -5.40 9.06
CA ALA A 117 -3.31 -4.40 8.55
C ALA A 117 -2.03 -5.04 7.96
N ALA A 118 -1.49 -6.08 8.61
CA ALA A 118 -0.34 -6.81 8.11
C ALA A 118 -0.66 -7.57 6.81
N ALA A 119 -1.83 -8.19 6.71
CA ALA A 119 -2.28 -8.88 5.50
C ALA A 119 -2.51 -7.90 4.33
N GLU A 120 -3.12 -6.75 4.60
CA GLU A 120 -3.30 -5.67 3.61
C GLU A 120 -1.95 -5.11 3.15
N ALA A 121 -1.03 -4.87 4.08
CA ALA A 121 0.33 -4.42 3.75
C ALA A 121 1.09 -5.48 2.92
N ALA A 122 0.93 -6.77 3.23
CA ALA A 122 1.53 -7.85 2.45
C ALA A 122 0.95 -7.92 1.02
N LYS A 123 -0.37 -7.79 0.89
CA LYS A 123 -1.05 -7.73 -0.41
C LYS A 123 -0.59 -6.52 -1.22
N ALA A 124 -0.50 -5.35 -0.61
CA ALA A 124 -0.01 -4.13 -1.26
C ALA A 124 1.45 -4.31 -1.75
N ARG A 125 2.32 -4.93 -0.95
CA ARG A 125 3.70 -5.24 -1.35
C ARG A 125 3.76 -6.20 -2.54
N GLN A 126 2.95 -7.27 -2.54
CA GLN A 126 2.89 -8.20 -3.66
C GLN A 126 2.38 -7.52 -4.95
N GLN A 127 1.34 -6.69 -4.85
CA GLN A 127 0.82 -5.92 -5.98
C GLN A 127 1.86 -4.94 -6.53
N ALA A 128 2.58 -4.23 -5.66
CA ALA A 128 3.66 -3.34 -6.07
C ALA A 128 4.80 -4.09 -6.78
N GLN A 129 5.19 -5.27 -6.28
CA GLN A 129 6.22 -6.10 -6.91
C GLN A 129 5.78 -6.58 -8.30
N ALA A 130 4.55 -7.09 -8.43
CA ALA A 130 4.00 -7.52 -9.71
C ALA A 130 3.91 -6.37 -10.73
N ALA A 131 3.53 -5.17 -10.27
CA ALA A 131 3.51 -3.97 -11.12
C ALA A 131 4.93 -3.60 -11.61
N ARG A 132 5.95 -3.69 -10.75
CA ARG A 132 7.34 -3.43 -11.13
C ARG A 132 7.86 -4.44 -12.15
N GLU A 133 7.56 -5.73 -11.98
CA GLU A 133 7.93 -6.78 -12.94
C GLU A 133 7.24 -6.58 -14.30
N ALA A 134 5.93 -6.31 -14.30
CA ALA A 134 5.20 -6.01 -15.51
C ALA A 134 5.73 -4.75 -16.22
N ALA A 135 6.14 -3.74 -15.46
CA ALA A 135 6.72 -2.53 -16.01
C ALA A 135 8.15 -2.75 -16.55
N ALA A 136 8.94 -3.64 -15.94
CA ALA A 136 10.24 -4.04 -16.49
C ALA A 136 10.10 -4.81 -17.81
N ASP A 137 9.16 -5.76 -17.89
CA ASP A 137 8.83 -6.48 -19.13
C ASP A 137 8.32 -5.51 -20.22
N ALA A 138 7.44 -4.59 -19.83
CA ALA A 138 6.95 -3.54 -20.70
C ALA A 138 8.05 -2.63 -21.27
N LEU A 139 9.08 -2.33 -20.48
CA LEU A 139 10.24 -1.56 -20.91
C LEU A 139 11.10 -2.35 -21.89
N ALA A 140 11.29 -3.66 -21.65
CA ALA A 140 11.99 -4.55 -22.57
C ALA A 140 11.24 -4.75 -23.90
N GLY A 141 9.92 -4.60 -23.89
CA GLY A 141 9.08 -4.67 -25.09
C GLY A 141 9.00 -3.39 -25.92
N LEU A 142 9.56 -2.26 -25.46
CA LEU A 142 9.61 -1.05 -26.27
C LEU A 142 10.62 -1.22 -27.41
N PRO A 143 10.24 -0.93 -28.67
CA PRO A 143 11.19 -0.99 -29.76
C PRO A 143 12.30 0.06 -29.55
N ASP A 144 13.53 -0.30 -29.88
CA ASP A 144 14.65 0.62 -29.84
C ASP A 144 14.42 1.81 -30.76
N VAL A 145 14.92 2.97 -30.33
CA VAL A 145 14.91 4.18 -31.16
C VAL A 145 16.08 4.11 -32.12
N ASP A 146 15.80 4.10 -33.42
CA ASP A 146 16.86 4.13 -34.43
C ASP A 146 17.38 5.55 -34.63
N TRP A 147 18.56 5.81 -34.06
CA TRP A 147 19.29 7.07 -34.20
C TRP A 147 20.17 7.14 -35.45
N SER A 148 20.30 6.04 -36.20
CA SER A 148 21.23 5.93 -37.34
C SER A 148 20.69 6.48 -38.67
N VAL A 149 19.37 6.69 -38.76
CA VAL A 149 18.67 7.22 -39.95
C VAL A 149 19.00 8.68 -40.27
N GLY A 150 19.68 9.38 -39.37
CA GLY A 150 19.98 10.80 -39.52
C GLY A 150 18.83 11.71 -39.09
N GLU A 151 19.13 12.99 -38.88
CA GLU A 151 18.22 13.95 -38.24
C GLU A 151 16.91 14.16 -39.00
N GLU A 152 16.98 14.33 -40.31
CA GLU A 152 15.80 14.66 -41.11
C GLU A 152 14.79 13.50 -41.13
N GLU A 153 15.26 12.27 -41.36
CA GLU A 153 14.41 11.07 -41.36
C GLU A 153 13.89 10.75 -39.95
N PHE A 154 14.75 10.88 -38.93
CA PHE A 154 14.35 10.76 -37.54
C PHE A 154 13.22 11.73 -37.19
N VAL A 155 13.43 13.03 -37.45
CA VAL A 155 12.47 14.08 -37.11
C VAL A 155 11.18 13.86 -37.88
N SER A 156 11.23 13.51 -39.17
CA SER A 156 10.05 13.22 -39.98
C SER A 156 9.23 12.05 -39.42
N ALA A 157 9.89 10.91 -39.14
CA ALA A 157 9.24 9.71 -38.64
C ALA A 157 8.58 9.93 -37.26
N TRP A 158 9.30 10.58 -36.34
CA TRP A 158 8.78 10.84 -35.00
C TRP A 158 7.75 11.96 -34.95
N THR A 159 7.85 12.97 -35.84
CA THR A 159 6.81 14.00 -35.98
C THR A 159 5.45 13.35 -36.22
N ALA A 160 5.37 12.46 -37.21
CA ALA A 160 4.12 11.81 -37.58
C ALA A 160 3.53 10.96 -36.44
N ARG A 161 4.37 10.19 -35.73
CA ARG A 161 3.94 9.35 -34.59
C ARG A 161 3.45 10.19 -33.42
N ILE A 162 4.20 11.24 -33.07
CA ILE A 162 3.87 12.10 -31.93
C ILE A 162 2.63 12.94 -32.26
N ASP A 163 2.50 13.49 -33.48
CA ASP A 163 1.29 14.23 -33.86
C ASP A 163 0.04 13.35 -33.83
N ALA A 164 0.13 12.09 -34.27
CA ALA A 164 -0.98 11.14 -34.14
C ALA A 164 -1.37 10.92 -32.67
N TYR A 165 -0.37 10.77 -31.78
CA TYR A 165 -0.59 10.59 -30.35
C TYR A 165 -1.12 11.84 -29.63
N LEU A 166 -0.78 13.04 -30.11
CA LEU A 166 -1.20 14.33 -29.54
C LEU A 166 -2.50 14.88 -30.16
N ALA A 167 -3.05 14.21 -31.19
CA ALA A 167 -4.25 14.65 -31.87
C ALA A 167 -5.41 14.93 -30.91
N GLY A 168 -6.07 16.08 -31.09
CA GLY A 168 -7.21 16.49 -30.26
C GLY A 168 -6.85 17.05 -28.88
N SER A 169 -5.56 17.20 -28.55
CA SER A 169 -5.10 17.82 -27.30
C SER A 169 -4.61 19.27 -27.51
N PRO A 170 -4.41 20.05 -26.43
CA PRO A 170 -3.75 21.35 -26.51
C PRO A 170 -2.32 21.33 -27.08
N LEU A 171 -1.66 20.17 -27.05
CA LEU A 171 -0.34 19.95 -27.65
C LEU A 171 -0.40 19.47 -29.11
N ALA A 172 -1.58 19.40 -29.74
CA ALA A 172 -1.71 18.95 -31.12
C ALA A 172 -0.85 19.81 -32.08
N GLY A 173 -0.14 19.14 -33.00
CA GLY A 173 0.76 19.79 -33.97
C GLY A 173 2.18 20.06 -33.45
N GLN A 174 2.48 19.73 -32.19
CA GLN A 174 3.81 19.89 -31.60
C GLN A 174 4.75 18.69 -31.83
N GLY A 175 4.35 17.71 -32.64
CA GLY A 175 5.14 16.49 -32.88
C GLY A 175 6.54 16.79 -33.41
N LYS A 176 6.66 17.76 -34.31
CA LYS A 176 7.96 18.21 -34.83
C LYS A 176 8.85 18.80 -33.73
N THR A 177 8.30 19.67 -32.89
CA THR A 177 9.02 20.30 -31.78
C THR A 177 9.56 19.25 -30.81
N PHE A 178 8.74 18.23 -30.48
CA PHE A 178 9.20 17.12 -29.64
C PHE A 178 10.30 16.30 -30.30
N ALA A 179 10.15 15.96 -31.59
CA ALA A 179 11.12 15.16 -32.31
C ALA A 179 12.48 15.89 -32.44
N GLU A 180 12.48 17.18 -32.75
CA GLU A 180 13.69 18.01 -32.79
C GLU A 180 14.33 18.13 -31.40
N ALA A 181 13.54 18.37 -30.35
CA ALA A 181 14.05 18.45 -28.98
C ALA A 181 14.67 17.12 -28.53
N ALA A 182 14.01 15.99 -28.85
CA ALA A 182 14.49 14.65 -28.58
C ALA A 182 15.84 14.38 -29.27
N TRP A 183 15.93 14.70 -30.57
CA TRP A 183 17.17 14.59 -31.34
C TRP A 183 18.31 15.42 -30.75
N ASN A 184 18.05 16.69 -30.47
CA ASN A 184 19.07 17.61 -29.97
C ASN A 184 19.62 17.22 -28.60
N ASN A 185 18.85 16.48 -27.79
CA ASN A 185 19.23 16.10 -26.43
C ASN A 185 19.54 14.59 -26.27
N GLY A 186 19.36 13.80 -27.33
CA GLY A 186 19.49 12.35 -27.29
C GLY A 186 18.51 11.66 -26.36
N VAL A 187 17.31 12.23 -26.20
CA VAL A 187 16.26 11.72 -25.32
C VAL A 187 15.26 10.91 -26.15
N ASP A 188 14.76 9.80 -25.62
CA ASP A 188 13.72 9.00 -26.22
C ASP A 188 12.52 9.90 -26.61
N PRO A 189 12.17 9.98 -27.91
CA PRO A 189 11.16 10.90 -28.41
C PRO A 189 9.75 10.61 -27.85
N ARG A 190 9.53 9.42 -27.29
CA ARG A 190 8.25 9.02 -26.68
C ARG A 190 8.10 9.57 -25.26
N TRP A 191 9.22 9.82 -24.56
CA TRP A 191 9.20 10.02 -23.12
C TRP A 191 8.53 11.33 -22.70
N SER A 192 8.96 12.46 -23.27
CA SER A 192 8.38 13.77 -22.92
C SER A 192 6.90 13.91 -23.30
N PRO A 193 6.44 13.45 -24.49
CA PRO A 193 5.01 13.40 -24.81
C PRO A 193 4.21 12.43 -23.92
N ALA A 194 4.81 11.31 -23.49
CA ALA A 194 4.16 10.39 -22.56
C ALA A 194 3.95 11.04 -21.18
N ILE A 195 4.96 11.74 -20.66
CA ILE A 195 4.85 12.47 -19.39
C ILE A 195 3.76 13.54 -19.46
N SER A 196 3.67 14.29 -20.57
CA SER A 196 2.63 15.34 -20.69
C SER A 196 1.21 14.78 -20.59
N ASN A 197 0.98 13.54 -21.01
CA ASN A 197 -0.29 12.84 -20.77
C ASN A 197 -0.46 12.46 -19.30
N THR A 198 0.56 11.84 -18.70
CA THR A 198 0.52 11.43 -17.28
C THR A 198 0.27 12.60 -16.34
N GLU A 199 0.83 13.77 -16.63
CA GLU A 199 0.79 14.95 -15.75
C GLU A 199 -0.41 15.87 -16.01
N SER A 200 -0.88 15.99 -17.26
CA SER A 200 -1.88 17.01 -17.60
C SER A 200 -2.84 16.62 -18.72
N SER A 201 -2.95 15.33 -19.05
CA SER A 201 -3.75 14.87 -20.20
C SER A 201 -3.38 15.61 -21.50
N LYS A 202 -2.07 15.67 -21.79
CA LYS A 202 -1.47 16.29 -22.98
C LYS A 202 -1.73 17.81 -23.03
N GLY A 203 -1.66 18.46 -21.86
CA GLY A 203 -1.81 19.90 -21.71
C GLY A 203 -3.25 20.38 -21.42
N ALA A 204 -4.23 19.47 -21.30
CA ALA A 204 -5.62 19.85 -20.96
C ALA A 204 -5.77 20.38 -19.52
N HIS A 205 -4.93 19.91 -18.60
CA HIS A 205 -4.97 20.25 -17.18
C HIS A 205 -3.62 20.78 -16.70
N CYS A 206 -3.19 21.92 -17.26
CA CYS A 206 -1.95 22.58 -16.82
C CYS A 206 -2.18 23.40 -15.56
N PHE A 207 -1.25 23.36 -14.59
CA PHE A 207 -1.29 24.24 -13.42
C PHE A 207 -0.90 25.69 -13.75
N ALA A 208 -0.10 25.88 -14.79
CA ALA A 208 0.37 27.18 -15.27
C ALA A 208 0.39 27.20 -16.82
N PRO A 209 0.39 28.39 -17.46
CA PRO A 209 0.40 28.50 -18.92
C PRO A 209 1.54 27.70 -19.57
N TYR A 210 1.19 26.91 -20.58
CA TYR A 210 2.12 26.08 -21.35
C TYR A 210 2.92 25.06 -20.53
N ASN A 211 2.45 24.67 -19.34
CA ASN A 211 3.13 23.72 -18.48
C ASN A 211 2.40 22.38 -18.38
N ALA A 212 2.66 21.51 -19.35
CA ALA A 212 2.03 20.19 -19.42
C ALA A 212 2.68 19.13 -18.50
N TRP A 213 3.76 19.47 -17.79
CA TRP A 213 4.59 18.50 -17.03
C TRP A 213 4.64 18.75 -15.53
N GLY A 214 4.00 19.81 -15.03
CA GLY A 214 4.16 20.20 -13.62
C GLY A 214 5.55 20.76 -13.31
N TRP A 215 6.30 21.22 -14.31
CA TRP A 215 7.74 21.42 -14.20
C TRP A 215 8.15 22.85 -13.80
N GLY A 216 9.05 23.01 -12.83
CA GLY A 216 9.69 24.30 -12.54
C GLY A 216 8.84 25.35 -11.82
N GLY A 217 7.63 25.03 -11.37
CA GLY A 217 6.81 25.92 -10.53
C GLY A 217 6.26 27.19 -11.21
N SER A 218 6.48 27.37 -12.50
CA SER A 218 5.99 28.51 -13.29
C SER A 218 5.45 28.07 -14.66
N GLY A 219 4.82 28.99 -15.40
CA GLY A 219 4.46 28.78 -16.81
C GLY A 219 5.55 29.24 -17.77
N TRP A 220 5.31 29.05 -19.06
CA TRP A 220 6.15 29.54 -20.17
C TRP A 220 5.37 30.48 -21.09
N SER A 221 6.03 31.01 -22.12
CA SER A 221 5.39 31.88 -23.13
C SER A 221 4.79 31.10 -24.30
N SER A 222 5.28 29.89 -24.58
CA SER A 222 4.77 29.02 -25.65
C SER A 222 5.03 27.54 -25.38
N TRP A 223 4.35 26.66 -26.14
CA TRP A 223 4.61 25.22 -26.10
C TRP A 223 6.02 24.87 -26.54
N GLU A 224 6.53 25.52 -27.58
CA GLU A 224 7.86 25.25 -28.12
C GLU A 224 8.95 25.54 -27.09
N GLU A 225 8.83 26.66 -26.37
CA GLU A 225 9.73 27.00 -25.26
C GLU A 225 9.69 25.92 -24.16
N ALA A 226 8.48 25.56 -23.73
CA ALA A 226 8.28 24.59 -22.66
C ALA A 226 8.77 23.18 -23.03
N ILE A 227 8.49 22.72 -24.24
CA ILE A 227 8.94 21.41 -24.77
C ILE A 227 10.46 21.34 -24.78
N ASN A 228 11.12 22.33 -25.37
CA ASN A 228 12.58 22.35 -25.45
C ASN A 228 13.22 22.38 -24.06
N ALA A 229 12.69 23.20 -23.15
CA ALA A 229 13.16 23.27 -21.77
C ALA A 229 12.97 21.95 -21.02
N HIS A 230 11.81 21.31 -21.15
CA HIS A 230 11.50 20.06 -20.47
C HIS A 230 12.40 18.92 -20.97
N VAL A 231 12.55 18.74 -22.29
CA VAL A 231 13.38 17.67 -22.86
C VAL A 231 14.86 17.85 -22.49
N ALA A 232 15.38 19.08 -22.51
CA ALA A 232 16.73 19.36 -22.03
C ALA A 232 16.88 19.09 -20.52
N GLY A 233 15.84 19.41 -19.74
CA GLY A 233 15.75 19.10 -18.31
C GLY A 233 15.84 17.60 -18.03
N LEU A 234 15.14 16.77 -18.81
CA LEU A 234 15.22 15.31 -18.71
C LEU A 234 16.65 14.82 -18.96
N ALA A 235 17.27 15.24 -20.07
CA ALA A 235 18.64 14.85 -20.41
C ALA A 235 19.66 15.21 -19.32
N SER A 236 19.52 16.40 -18.74
CA SER A 236 20.47 16.89 -17.72
C SER A 236 20.32 16.21 -16.36
N SER A 237 19.10 15.82 -15.98
CA SER A 237 18.79 15.50 -14.58
C SER A 237 18.23 14.11 -14.35
N TYR A 238 17.72 13.44 -15.39
CA TYR A 238 16.99 12.17 -15.28
C TYR A 238 17.54 11.08 -16.20
N GLY A 239 18.16 11.45 -17.33
CA GLY A 239 18.76 10.53 -18.30
C GLY A 239 18.13 10.66 -19.69
N TYR A 240 18.22 9.60 -20.47
CA TYR A 240 17.84 9.60 -21.90
C TYR A 240 16.55 8.85 -22.20
N SER A 241 16.02 8.04 -21.27
CA SER A 241 14.72 7.39 -21.39
C SER A 241 14.18 7.08 -20.00
N ILE A 242 12.95 6.60 -19.94
CA ILE A 242 12.29 6.26 -18.68
C ILE A 242 13.05 5.13 -17.97
N THR A 243 13.32 5.34 -16.69
CA THR A 243 13.84 4.33 -15.77
C THR A 243 13.07 4.39 -14.46
N TYR A 244 13.06 3.29 -13.71
CA TYR A 244 12.45 3.30 -12.38
C TYR A 244 13.07 4.37 -11.48
N ALA A 245 14.40 4.54 -11.53
CA ALA A 245 15.11 5.59 -10.78
C ALA A 245 14.67 7.01 -11.18
N SER A 246 14.48 7.27 -12.49
CA SER A 246 13.96 8.56 -12.95
C SER A 246 12.54 8.82 -12.44
N ALA A 247 11.69 7.79 -12.38
CA ALA A 247 10.32 7.91 -11.84
C ALA A 247 10.32 8.18 -10.34
N THR A 248 11.18 7.50 -9.57
CA THR A 248 11.36 7.77 -8.13
C THR A 248 11.82 9.21 -7.88
N LYS A 249 12.66 9.75 -8.76
CA LYS A 249 13.11 11.16 -8.67
C LYS A 249 12.01 12.15 -9.08
N TYR A 250 11.24 11.82 -10.12
CA TYR A 250 10.23 12.73 -10.70
C TYR A 250 8.96 12.78 -9.83
N CYS A 251 8.48 11.63 -9.35
CA CYS A 251 7.27 11.51 -8.54
C CYS A 251 7.51 10.59 -7.31
N PRO A 252 8.27 11.04 -6.29
CA PRO A 252 8.64 10.21 -5.14
C PRO A 252 7.48 9.49 -4.41
N PRO A 253 6.33 10.14 -4.12
CA PRO A 253 5.27 9.48 -3.36
C PRO A 253 4.50 8.43 -4.16
N ASN A 254 4.51 8.50 -5.50
CA ASN A 254 3.69 7.66 -6.38
C ASN A 254 4.48 7.06 -7.56
N ALA A 255 5.78 6.80 -7.37
CA ALA A 255 6.71 6.42 -8.43
C ALA A 255 6.29 5.16 -9.21
N ASP A 256 5.75 4.15 -8.52
CA ASP A 256 5.28 2.90 -9.14
C ASP A 256 4.14 3.14 -10.14
N HIS A 257 3.14 3.91 -9.71
CA HIS A 257 2.00 4.27 -10.54
C HIS A 257 2.43 5.17 -11.70
N TRP A 258 3.24 6.19 -11.41
CA TRP A 258 3.74 7.12 -12.43
C TRP A 258 4.55 6.39 -13.51
N PHE A 259 5.51 5.55 -13.11
CA PHE A 259 6.35 4.78 -14.02
C PHE A 259 5.50 3.92 -14.96
N SER A 260 4.55 3.16 -14.40
CA SER A 260 3.68 2.27 -15.16
C SER A 260 2.77 3.04 -16.12
N ALA A 261 2.21 4.16 -15.68
CA ALA A 261 1.34 5.00 -16.49
C ALA A 261 2.09 5.64 -17.67
N THR A 262 3.24 6.27 -17.40
CA THR A 262 4.07 6.90 -18.44
C THR A 262 4.60 5.88 -19.42
N LEU A 263 5.08 4.72 -18.95
CA LEU A 263 5.53 3.65 -19.84
C LEU A 263 4.42 3.12 -20.74
N SER A 264 3.19 3.01 -20.21
CA SER A 264 2.03 2.62 -21.01
C SER A 264 1.71 3.65 -22.09
N GLN A 265 1.89 4.94 -21.82
CA GLN A 265 1.74 5.98 -22.83
C GLN A 265 2.85 5.95 -23.89
N MET A 266 4.09 5.65 -23.51
CA MET A 266 5.19 5.51 -24.48
C MET A 266 4.93 4.42 -25.52
N LYS A 267 4.19 3.35 -25.15
CA LYS A 267 3.82 2.27 -26.08
C LYS A 267 2.79 2.69 -27.14
N LEU A 268 2.09 3.80 -26.93
CA LEU A 268 1.07 4.31 -27.85
C LEU A 268 1.66 5.23 -28.93
N ILE A 269 2.97 5.51 -28.87
CA ILE A 269 3.72 6.39 -29.77
C ILE A 269 4.66 5.57 -30.64
#